data_AF-A0A7C4RI61-F1
#
_entry.id   AF-A0A7C4RI61-F1
#
_cell.length_a   1.000
_cell.length_b   1.000
_cell.length_c   1.000
_cell.angle_alpha   90.00
_cell.angle_beta   90.00
_cell.angle_gamma   90.00
#
_symmetry.space_group_name_H-M   'P 1'
#
loop_
_entity.id
_entity.type
_entity.pdbx_description
1 polymer ?
#
loop_
_entity_poly.entity_id
_entity_poly.type
_entity_poly.pdbx_seq_one_letter_code
_entity_poly.pdbx_strand_id
1 'polypeptide(L)' 'MLEKNGIIVDYKTKTARFSRSIVKELTTKAPSLIRFYDFEGEKIYEIGEDNIHYAPGASAIKILDSDSQKSTSSKRK' A
#
# COMPACT_ATOMS: atom_id res chain seq x y z
N MET A 1 -17.81 -8.90 1.44
CA MET A 1 -17.04 -8.30 2.55
C MET A 1 -17.57 -6.91 2.89
N LEU A 2 -17.78 -6.01 1.93
CA LEU A 2 -18.20 -4.62 2.19
C LEU A 2 -19.64 -4.50 2.72
N GLU A 3 -20.64 -5.06 2.03
CA GLU A 3 -22.05 -4.99 2.48
C GLU A 3 -22.28 -5.61 3.86
N LYS A 4 -21.58 -6.71 4.14
CA LYS A 4 -21.62 -7.38 5.46
C LYS A 4 -21.13 -6.48 6.61
N ASN A 5 -20.40 -5.40 6.30
CA ASN A 5 -19.88 -4.42 7.26
C ASN A 5 -20.61 -3.07 7.17
N GLY A 6 -21.84 -3.04 6.65
CA GLY A 6 -22.68 -1.84 6.63
C GLY A 6 -22.32 -0.81 5.55
N ILE A 7 -21.54 -1.21 4.54
CA ILE A 7 -21.19 -0.36 3.39
C ILE A 7 -22.23 -0.55 2.29
N ILE A 8 -22.77 0.55 1.76
CA ILE A 8 -23.77 0.49 0.67
C ILE A 8 -23.01 0.27 -0.64
N VAL A 9 -23.24 -0.86 -1.31
CA VAL A 9 -22.58 -1.20 -2.57
C VAL A 9 -23.60 -1.23 -3.70
N ASP A 10 -23.32 -0.47 -4.75
CA ASP A 10 -23.99 -0.56 -6.04
C ASP A 10 -23.09 -1.33 -7.01
N TYR A 11 -23.42 -2.60 -7.26
CA TYR A 11 -22.66 -3.45 -8.16
C TYR A 11 -22.84 -3.09 -9.64
N LYS A 12 -23.93 -2.42 -10.01
CA LYS A 12 -24.17 -1.98 -11.39
C LYS A 12 -23.23 -0.85 -11.76
N THR A 13 -23.08 0.13 -10.87
CA THR A 13 -22.15 1.26 -11.06
C THR A 13 -20.75 0.99 -10.51
N LYS A 14 -20.55 -0.15 -9.83
CA LYS A 14 -19.30 -0.54 -9.14
C LYS A 14 -18.87 0.50 -8.09
N THR A 15 -19.83 1.07 -7.39
CA THR A 15 -19.60 2.13 -6.38
C THR A 15 -19.89 1.62 -4.98
N ALA A 16 -19.00 1.89 -4.03
CA ALA A 16 -19.23 1.65 -2.61
C ALA A 16 -19.29 2.99 -1.85
N ARG A 17 -20.33 3.18 -1.03
CA ARG A 17 -20.54 4.41 -0.25
C ARG A 17 -20.33 4.13 1.23
N PHE A 18 -19.41 4.88 1.82
CA PHE A 18 -19.06 4.81 3.23
C PHE A 18 -19.67 5.99 3.98
N SER A 19 -20.33 5.72 5.11
CA SER A 19 -20.81 6.81 5.97
C SER A 19 -19.65 7.43 6.74
N ARG A 20 -19.80 8.70 7.13
CA ARG A 20 -18.78 9.39 7.94
C ARG A 20 -18.53 8.68 9.28
N SER A 21 -19.56 8.10 9.89
CA SER A 21 -19.43 7.37 11.15
C SER A 21 -18.57 6.12 11.00
N ILE A 22 -18.82 5.31 9.96
CA ILE A 22 -18.04 4.10 9.69
C ILE A 22 -16.58 4.45 9.44
N VAL A 23 -16.30 5.48 8.62
CA VAL A 23 -14.91 5.90 8.35
C VAL A 23 -14.21 6.31 9.65
N LYS A 24 -14.84 7.16 10.47
CA LYS A 24 -14.25 7.61 11.75
C LYS A 24 -13.95 6.44 12.68
N GLU A 25 -14.92 5.55 12.86
CA GLU A 25 -14.76 4.39 13.73
C GLU A 25 -13.63 3.47 13.24
N LEU A 26 -13.59 3.14 11.96
CA LEU A 26 -12.59 2.23 11.42
C LEU A 26 -11.18 2.85 11.42
N THR A 27 -11.05 4.15 11.14
CA THR A 27 -9.74 4.82 11.20
C THR A 27 -9.17 4.81 12.63
N THR A 28 -10.00 4.92 13.66
CA THR A 28 -9.51 4.81 15.06
C THR A 28 -8.98 3.43 15.45
N LYS A 29 -9.34 2.38 14.69
CA LYS A 29 -8.84 1.01 14.92
C LYS A 29 -7.52 0.74 14.19
N ALA A 30 -7.12 1.63 13.27
CA ALA A 30 -5.84 1.48 12.58
C ALA A 30 -4.69 1.74 13.58
N PRO A 31 -3.63 0.92 13.57
CA PRO A 31 -2.49 1.11 14.45
C PRO A 31 -1.71 2.37 14.05
N SER A 32 -1.16 3.09 15.04
CA SER A 32 -0.22 4.20 14.81
C SER A 32 1.18 3.73 14.40
N LEU A 33 1.50 2.46 14.67
CA LEU A 33 2.81 1.86 14.43
C LEU A 33 2.66 0.43 13.88
N ILE A 34 3.38 0.13 12.80
CA ILE A 34 3.44 -1.21 12.19
C ILE A 34 4.90 -1.64 12.13
N ARG A 35 5.21 -2.83 12.66
CA ARG A 35 6.57 -3.41 12.64
C ARG A 35 6.66 -4.52 11.60
N PHE A 36 7.64 -4.44 10.72
CA PHE A 36 7.97 -5.48 9.76
C PHE A 36 9.17 -6.27 10.26
N TYR A 37 9.08 -7.58 10.06
CA TYR A 37 10.11 -8.54 10.41
C TYR A 37 10.53 -9.28 9.15
N ASP A 38 11.79 -9.68 9.07
CA ASP A 38 12.25 -10.59 8.01
C ASP A 38 11.84 -12.04 8.28
N PHE A 39 12.34 -12.95 7.46
CA PHE A 39 12.05 -14.39 7.57
C PHE A 39 12.69 -15.04 8.81
N GLU A 40 13.70 -14.41 9.41
CA GLU A 40 14.35 -14.89 10.64
C GLU A 40 13.67 -14.31 11.89
N GLY A 41 12.73 -13.38 11.71
CA GLY A 41 12.00 -12.72 12.78
C GLY A 41 12.71 -11.47 13.31
N GLU A 42 13.76 -11.02 12.63
CA GLU A 42 14.47 -9.80 12.99
C GLU A 42 13.72 -8.57 12.49
N LYS A 43 13.65 -7.53 13.34
CA LYS A 43 12.89 -6.32 13.04
C LYS A 43 13.64 -5.50 11.99
N ILE A 44 13.07 -5.41 10.79
CA ILE A 44 13.69 -4.70 9.66
C ILE A 44 13.17 -3.27 9.48
N TYR A 45 11.95 -2.97 9.93
CA TYR A 45 11.32 -1.68 9.64
C TYR A 45 10.14 -1.35 10.56
N GLU A 46 9.90 -0.07 10.82
CA GLU A 46 8.73 0.42 11.56
C GLU A 46 8.02 1.56 10.81
N ILE A 47 6.81 1.34 10.28
CA ILE A 47 5.97 2.42 9.70
C ILE A 47 5.23 3.12 10.85
N GLY A 48 5.45 4.42 11.02
CA GLY A 48 4.77 5.26 12.00
C GLY A 48 5.72 6.25 12.67
N GLU A 49 5.17 7.04 13.58
CA GLU A 49 5.91 8.07 14.34
C GLU A 49 6.69 9.03 13.41
N ASP A 50 7.89 9.43 13.81
CA ASP A 50 8.78 10.33 13.05
C ASP A 50 9.79 9.57 12.16
N ASN A 51 9.55 8.29 11.88
CA ASN A 51 10.46 7.48 11.08
C ASN A 51 10.39 7.85 9.58
N ILE A 52 11.56 8.10 8.98
CA ILE A 52 11.70 8.39 7.54
C ILE A 52 12.29 7.18 6.83
N HIS A 53 11.74 6.87 5.67
CA HIS A 53 12.14 5.70 4.92
C HIS A 53 12.18 5.94 3.42
N TYR A 54 13.08 5.22 2.76
CA TYR A 54 13.30 5.28 1.33
C TYR A 54 12.75 4.02 0.68
N ALA A 55 11.79 4.19 -0.23
CA ALA A 55 11.26 3.12 -1.05
C ALA A 55 11.73 3.31 -2.50
N PRO A 56 12.16 2.24 -3.19
CA PRO A 56 12.38 2.28 -4.62
C PRO A 56 11.10 2.68 -5.37
N GLY A 57 11.26 3.29 -6.55
CA GLY A 57 10.12 3.56 -7.42
C GLY A 57 9.43 2.27 -7.87
N ALA A 58 8.13 2.12 -7.59
CA ALA A 58 7.42 0.86 -7.78
C ALA A 58 6.85 0.62 -9.19
N SER A 59 6.84 1.64 -10.05
CA SER A 59 6.11 1.59 -11.34
C SER A 59 6.93 2.04 -12.54
N ALA A 60 8.26 1.89 -12.47
CA ALA A 60 9.12 2.17 -13.62
C ALA A 60 8.79 1.21 -14.78
N ILE A 61 8.37 1.75 -15.93
CA ILE A 61 8.10 0.98 -17.17
C ILE A 61 9.36 0.74 -18.01
N LYS A 62 10.44 1.44 -17.68
CA LYS A 62 11.75 1.34 -18.31
C LYS A 62 12.84 1.33 -17.25
N ILE A 63 13.92 0.61 -17.53
CA ILE A 63 15.14 0.57 -16.72
C ILE A 63 16.23 1.28 -17.52
N LEU A 64 16.96 2.20 -16.89
CA LEU A 64 18.18 2.77 -17.44
C LEU A 64 19.35 1.94 -16.92
N ASP A 65 20.06 1.30 -17.85
CA ASP A 65 21.29 0.55 -17.56
C ASP A 65 22.44 1.54 -17.37
N SER A 66 23.09 1.53 -16.21
CA SER A 66 24.13 2.50 -15.84
C SER A 66 25.40 2.37 -16.67
N ASP A 67 25.71 1.16 -17.14
CA ASP A 67 26.99 0.87 -17.78
C ASP A 67 26.93 1.21 -19.27
N SER A 68 25.83 0.83 -19.92
CA SER A 68 25.59 1.07 -21.35
C SER A 68 24.86 2.37 -21.63
N GLN A 69 24.29 3.02 -20.61
CA GLN A 69 23.43 4.21 -20.73
C GLN A 69 22.21 3.99 -21.64
N LYS A 70 21.78 2.74 -21.80
CA LYS A 70 20.63 2.37 -22.64
C LYS A 70 19.40 2.08 -21.81
N SER A 71 18.24 2.41 -22.37
CA SER A 71 16.95 2.14 -21.73
C SER A 71 16.31 0.88 -22.28
N THR A 72 15.85 -0.01 -21.40
CA THR A 72 15.13 -1.25 -21.76
C THR A 72 13.79 -1.35 -21.04
N SER A 73 12.87 -2.19 -21.55
CA SER A 73 11.56 -2.42 -20.94
C SER A 73 11.69 -3.15 -19.61
N SER A 74 10.97 -2.70 -18.57
CA SER A 74 10.94 -3.37 -17.26
C SER A 74 10.05 -4.63 -17.22
N LYS A 75 9.32 -4.92 -18.31
CA LYS A 75 8.55 -6.18 -18.44
C LYS A 75 9.48 -7.37 -18.23
N ARG A 76 9.21 -8.17 -17.20
CA ARG A 76 9.76 -9.53 -17.09
C ARG A 76 9.19 -10.36 -18.25
N LYS A 77 10.08 -10.94 -19.06
CA LYS A 77 9.72 -12.02 -19.99
C LYS A 77 9.37 -13.28 -19.20
#